data_AF-A0A8T7A3P6-F1
#
_entry.id   AF-A0A8T7A3P6-F1
#
_cell.length_a   1.000
_cell.length_b   1.000
_cell.length_c   1.000
_cell.angle_alpha   90.00
_cell.angle_beta   90.00
_cell.angle_gamma   90.00
#
_symmetry.space_group_name_H-M   'P 1'
#
loop_
_entity.id
_entity.type
_entity.pdbx_description
1 polymer ?
#
loop_
_entity_poly.entity_id
_entity_poly.type
_entity_poly.pdbx_seq_one_letter_code
_entity_poly.pdbx_strand_id
1 'polypeptide(L)'
;MRYLRLLFRILHINLVLFRHGLEEVLLAVPFFRPIRFILFLMPWHWFRKLETSHGARVRRALEDLGPIFVKFGQALSTRRDLLPEDVADELALLQDRVPSFPGEIAQEIIEKELKDTVTKIFAEFSVQPLASASIAQVHAAKLHDGSDVIVKVLRPGVEKQVRKDLELMHALASIAHRYWEDGRRLRPKEVVDEYEQIIMDELDLMREAANASQLRKNFENSTDLYVPEVYFDLCTRNVMVQERIHGIPVNDIEALRKHGVNLKKLSDRGSHIFFTQVFSHNFFHADMHPGNIFVSYDNPEDPKYIGVDFGIMGTLSPSDQRYLAENLYAFLNRDYRRVAELHLESGWVPSSTRVDQFESAIRTVCEPIFQRPLSEISFGSLLLRLFQTARRFNMEVQPQLVLLQKTLLNIEGLGRTLDPDLDLWKTAKPFLDRWMSEQVGIRALASGIRKQLPRLAERLPEIPDLVYSTMKTFEQGQTKLEMHSQELVEIRKEIKKSNRNLLFALALGFAGVIAAMWFF
;
A
#
# COMPACT_ATOMS: atom_id res chain seq x y z
N MET A 1 19.02 -28.29 -17.05
CA MET A 1 17.55 -28.36 -17.28
C MET A 1 16.78 -27.10 -16.86
N ARG A 2 17.04 -26.48 -15.69
CA ARG A 2 16.35 -25.25 -15.21
C ARG A 2 16.44 -24.07 -16.18
N TYR A 3 17.65 -23.74 -16.65
CA TYR A 3 17.87 -22.64 -17.62
C TYR A 3 17.19 -22.87 -18.98
N LEU A 4 17.08 -24.13 -19.43
CA LEU A 4 16.44 -24.45 -20.70
C LEU A 4 14.92 -24.21 -20.64
N ARG A 5 14.27 -24.57 -19.52
CA ARG A 5 12.84 -24.28 -19.30
C ARG A 5 12.57 -22.78 -19.17
N LEU A 6 13.46 -22.04 -18.50
CA LEU A 6 13.37 -20.58 -18.41
C LEU A 6 13.48 -19.95 -19.81
N LEU A 7 14.40 -20.44 -20.65
CA LEU A 7 14.54 -19.99 -22.04
C LEU A 7 13.27 -20.24 -22.87
N PHE A 8 12.66 -21.43 -22.77
CA PHE A 8 11.39 -21.73 -23.44
C PHE A 8 10.24 -20.84 -22.94
N ARG A 9 10.18 -20.56 -21.63
CA ARG A 9 9.15 -19.67 -21.07
C ARG A 9 9.37 -18.22 -21.50
N ILE A 10 10.61 -17.74 -21.54
CA ILE A 10 10.96 -16.42 -22.09
C ILE A 10 10.56 -16.35 -23.58
N LEU A 11 10.86 -17.39 -24.37
CA LEU A 11 10.47 -17.46 -25.77
C LEU A 11 8.94 -17.42 -25.93
N HIS A 12 8.21 -18.14 -25.08
CA HIS A 12 6.75 -18.11 -25.06
C HIS A 12 6.21 -16.71 -24.72
N ILE A 13 6.74 -16.03 -23.70
CA ILE A 13 6.36 -14.64 -23.39
C ILE A 13 6.58 -13.73 -24.59
N ASN A 14 7.77 -13.81 -25.19
CA ASN A 14 8.11 -13.00 -26.36
C ASN A 14 7.17 -13.29 -27.55
N LEU A 15 6.75 -14.53 -27.73
CA LEU A 15 5.79 -14.92 -28.76
C LEU A 15 4.39 -14.36 -28.48
N VAL A 16 3.94 -14.38 -27.22
CA VAL A 16 2.66 -13.77 -26.81
C VAL A 16 2.69 -12.25 -27.01
N LEU A 17 3.76 -11.57 -26.57
CA LEU A 17 3.93 -10.13 -26.78
C LEU A 17 3.92 -9.76 -28.28
N PHE A 18 4.61 -10.54 -29.11
CA PHE A 18 4.62 -10.34 -30.56
C PHE A 18 3.25 -10.57 -31.20
N ARG A 19 2.52 -11.61 -30.76
CA ARG A 19 1.16 -11.92 -31.23
C ARG A 19 0.21 -10.74 -31.03
N HIS A 20 0.36 -10.04 -29.91
CA HIS A 20 -0.43 -8.86 -29.55
C HIS A 20 0.18 -7.54 -30.03
N GLY A 21 1.19 -7.54 -30.91
CA GLY A 21 1.73 -6.31 -31.49
C GLY A 21 2.49 -5.42 -30.50
N LEU A 22 3.00 -5.99 -29.40
CA LEU A 22 3.82 -5.31 -28.39
C LEU A 22 5.32 -5.49 -28.69
N GLU A 23 5.69 -5.51 -29.97
CA GLU A 23 7.08 -5.67 -30.42
C GLU A 23 8.00 -4.53 -29.99
N GLU A 24 7.48 -3.35 -29.66
CA GLU A 24 8.28 -2.24 -29.11
C GLU A 24 8.96 -2.63 -27.79
N VAL A 25 8.24 -3.35 -26.92
CA VAL A 25 8.77 -3.89 -25.65
C VAL A 25 9.84 -4.96 -25.91
N LEU A 26 9.64 -5.78 -26.95
CA LEU A 26 10.61 -6.80 -27.39
C LEU A 26 11.91 -6.16 -27.93
N LEU A 27 11.77 -5.09 -28.72
CA LEU A 27 12.87 -4.42 -29.43
C LEU A 27 13.67 -3.44 -28.56
N ALA A 28 13.10 -3.04 -27.42
CA ALA A 28 13.78 -2.26 -26.40
C ALA A 28 15.02 -3.00 -25.84
N VAL A 29 15.04 -4.34 -25.90
CA VAL A 29 16.17 -5.16 -25.46
C VAL A 29 17.09 -5.44 -26.66
N PRO A 30 18.34 -4.96 -26.68
CA PRO A 30 19.24 -5.10 -27.83
C PRO A 30 19.47 -6.55 -28.27
N PHE A 31 19.47 -7.49 -27.31
CA PHE A 31 19.69 -8.91 -27.54
C PHE A 31 18.57 -9.61 -28.34
N PHE A 32 17.32 -9.12 -28.26
CA PHE A 32 16.18 -9.73 -28.96
C PHE A 32 15.91 -9.12 -30.34
N ARG A 33 16.65 -8.08 -30.73
CA ARG A 33 16.54 -7.44 -32.07
C ARG A 33 16.71 -8.40 -33.25
N PRO A 34 17.59 -9.42 -33.22
CA PRO A 34 17.71 -10.39 -34.33
C PRO A 34 16.47 -11.28 -34.48
N ILE A 35 15.75 -11.56 -33.38
CA ILE A 35 14.53 -12.39 -33.38
C ILE A 35 13.41 -11.70 -34.17
N ARG A 36 13.44 -10.37 -34.29
CA ARG A 36 12.53 -9.59 -35.14
C ARG A 36 12.49 -10.08 -36.58
N PHE A 37 13.65 -10.44 -37.14
CA PHE A 37 13.73 -10.92 -38.52
C PHE A 37 13.05 -12.27 -38.69
N ILE A 38 13.20 -13.17 -37.72
CA ILE A 38 12.55 -14.49 -37.72
C ILE A 38 11.03 -14.34 -37.57
N LEU A 39 10.58 -13.45 -36.67
CA LEU A 39 9.17 -13.23 -36.40
C LEU A 39 8.46 -12.46 -37.54
N PHE A 40 9.15 -11.55 -38.24
CA PHE A 40 8.65 -10.84 -39.42
C PHE A 40 8.39 -11.78 -40.61
N LEU A 41 9.18 -12.86 -40.72
CA LEU A 41 9.03 -13.88 -41.76
C LEU A 41 7.90 -14.89 -41.48
N MET A 42 7.31 -14.87 -40.27
CA MET A 42 6.19 -15.77 -39.96
C MET A 42 4.89 -15.29 -40.65
N PRO A 43 4.14 -16.19 -41.32
CA PRO A 43 2.90 -15.81 -42.03
C PRO A 43 1.90 -15.08 -41.13
N TRP A 44 1.85 -15.44 -39.85
CA TRP A 44 0.93 -14.86 -38.88
C TRP A 44 1.13 -13.36 -38.65
N HIS A 45 2.33 -12.83 -38.91
CA HIS A 45 2.64 -11.39 -38.81
C HIS A 45 1.83 -10.56 -39.81
N TRP A 46 1.56 -11.10 -41.00
CA TRP A 46 0.88 -10.40 -42.10
C TRP A 46 -0.65 -10.53 -42.03
N PHE A 47 -1.16 -11.52 -41.29
CA PHE A 47 -2.60 -11.79 -41.16
C PHE A 47 -3.18 -11.47 -39.78
N ARG A 48 -2.40 -10.86 -38.87
CA ARG A 48 -2.88 -10.50 -37.52
C ARG A 48 -3.86 -9.32 -37.58
N LYS A 49 -5.05 -9.50 -37.01
CA LYS A 49 -5.93 -8.37 -36.65
C LYS A 49 -5.49 -7.86 -35.28
N LEU A 50 -4.85 -6.70 -35.25
CA LEU A 50 -4.51 -6.03 -34.00
C LEU A 50 -5.69 -5.17 -33.56
N GLU A 51 -6.04 -5.26 -32.27
CA GLU A 51 -6.91 -4.29 -31.60
C GLU A 51 -6.28 -2.89 -31.69
N THR A 52 -7.12 -1.86 -31.83
CA THR A 52 -6.66 -0.50 -32.11
C THR A 52 -5.98 0.17 -30.91
N SER A 53 -6.45 -0.05 -29.67
CA SER A 53 -5.86 0.58 -28.48
C SER A 53 -4.63 -0.17 -27.96
N HIS A 54 -3.64 0.57 -27.45
CA HIS A 54 -2.42 0.00 -26.86
C HIS A 54 -2.75 -0.76 -25.56
N GLY A 55 -3.57 -0.17 -24.67
CA GLY A 55 -4.05 -0.83 -23.46
C GLY A 55 -4.73 -2.19 -23.68
N ALA A 56 -5.61 -2.33 -24.69
CA ALA A 56 -6.31 -3.59 -24.94
C ALA A 56 -5.34 -4.71 -25.36
N ARG A 57 -4.28 -4.37 -26.10
CA ARG A 57 -3.23 -5.32 -26.49
C ARG A 57 -2.43 -5.79 -25.28
N VAL A 58 -2.13 -4.90 -24.33
CA VAL A 58 -1.46 -5.25 -23.06
C VAL A 58 -2.34 -6.17 -22.21
N ARG A 59 -3.64 -5.84 -22.06
CA ARG A 59 -4.60 -6.67 -21.31
C ARG A 59 -4.67 -8.09 -21.85
N ARG A 60 -4.88 -8.25 -23.17
CA ARG A 60 -4.96 -9.57 -23.82
C ARG A 60 -3.66 -10.36 -23.71
N ALA A 61 -2.51 -9.69 -23.77
CA ALA A 61 -1.23 -10.35 -23.56
C ALA A 61 -1.14 -10.92 -22.14
N LEU A 62 -1.54 -10.18 -21.11
CA LEU A 62 -1.54 -10.68 -19.73
C LEU A 62 -2.53 -11.84 -19.52
N GLU A 63 -3.71 -11.79 -20.15
CA GLU A 63 -4.68 -12.91 -20.16
C GLU A 63 -4.06 -14.19 -20.75
N ASP A 64 -3.40 -14.08 -21.90
CA ASP A 64 -2.75 -15.22 -22.57
C ASP A 64 -1.53 -15.78 -21.80
N LEU A 65 -0.84 -14.93 -21.03
CA LEU A 65 0.30 -15.34 -20.20
C LEU A 65 -0.13 -16.14 -18.96
N GLY A 66 -1.39 -15.97 -18.54
CA GLY A 66 -2.06 -16.76 -17.52
C GLY A 66 -2.33 -16.03 -16.21
N PRO A 67 -2.90 -16.73 -15.20
CA PRO A 67 -3.50 -16.11 -14.03
C PRO A 67 -2.57 -15.23 -13.18
N ILE A 68 -1.28 -15.58 -13.09
CA ILE A 68 -0.31 -14.77 -12.34
C ILE A 68 -0.03 -13.43 -13.04
N PHE A 69 0.00 -13.41 -14.38
CA PHE A 69 0.14 -12.17 -15.15
C PHE A 69 -1.14 -11.34 -15.15
N VAL A 70 -2.32 -11.99 -15.11
CA VAL A 70 -3.61 -11.32 -14.88
C VAL A 70 -3.61 -10.62 -13.52
N LYS A 71 -3.22 -11.31 -12.44
CA LYS A 71 -3.10 -10.71 -11.10
C LYS A 71 -2.05 -9.61 -11.05
N PHE A 72 -0.91 -9.78 -11.71
CA PHE A 72 0.07 -8.72 -11.85
C PHE A 72 -0.52 -7.49 -12.56
N GLY A 73 -1.28 -7.69 -13.63
CA GLY A 73 -2.00 -6.61 -14.33
C GLY A 73 -3.04 -5.93 -13.45
N GLN A 74 -3.78 -6.69 -12.65
CA GLN A 74 -4.74 -6.15 -11.67
C GLN A 74 -4.04 -5.34 -10.58
N ALA A 75 -2.91 -5.82 -10.06
CA ALA A 75 -2.09 -5.07 -9.11
C ALA A 75 -1.52 -3.80 -9.75
N LEU A 76 -1.06 -3.88 -11.00
CA LEU A 76 -0.50 -2.74 -11.72
C LEU A 76 -1.57 -1.71 -12.14
N SER A 77 -2.82 -2.12 -12.38
CA SER A 77 -3.93 -1.20 -12.67
C SER A 77 -4.22 -0.24 -11.50
N THR A 78 -3.82 -0.63 -10.28
CA THR A 78 -3.88 0.23 -9.09
C THR A 78 -2.82 1.33 -9.14
N ARG A 79 -1.67 1.05 -9.75
CA ARG A 79 -0.56 1.97 -9.99
C ARG A 79 -0.81 2.83 -11.24
N ARG A 80 -1.96 3.52 -11.28
CA ARG A 80 -2.29 4.49 -12.33
C ARG A 80 -1.27 5.63 -12.45
N ASP A 81 -0.47 5.85 -11.42
CA ASP A 81 0.67 6.76 -11.43
C ASP A 81 1.81 6.27 -12.36
N LEU A 82 1.98 4.97 -12.53
CA LEU A 82 3.04 4.37 -13.33
C LEU A 82 2.65 4.12 -14.79
N LEU A 83 1.35 4.12 -15.09
CA LEU A 83 0.83 3.69 -16.38
C LEU A 83 0.16 4.85 -17.14
N PRO A 84 0.20 4.84 -18.48
CA PRO A 84 -0.72 5.62 -19.29
C PRO A 84 -2.19 5.29 -18.94
N GLU A 85 -3.07 6.29 -19.01
CA GLU A 85 -4.49 6.15 -18.64
C GLU A 85 -5.18 5.02 -19.42
N ASP A 86 -4.91 4.90 -20.73
CA ASP A 86 -5.51 3.86 -21.58
C ASP A 86 -5.11 2.44 -21.15
N VAL A 87 -3.88 2.26 -20.66
CA VAL A 87 -3.40 0.97 -20.14
C VAL A 87 -4.05 0.68 -18.78
N ALA A 88 -4.07 1.66 -17.88
CA ALA A 88 -4.64 1.49 -16.54
C ALA A 88 -6.13 1.11 -16.59
N ASP A 89 -6.91 1.76 -17.46
CA ASP A 89 -8.33 1.48 -17.62
C ASP A 89 -8.57 0.08 -18.18
N GLU A 90 -7.79 -0.35 -19.18
CA GLU A 90 -7.87 -1.70 -19.72
C GLU A 90 -7.45 -2.76 -18.69
N LEU A 91 -6.37 -2.55 -17.95
CA LEU A 91 -5.94 -3.50 -16.91
C LEU A 91 -6.96 -3.63 -15.77
N ALA A 92 -7.79 -2.62 -15.51
CA ALA A 92 -8.87 -2.71 -14.53
C ALA A 92 -10.01 -3.67 -14.97
N LEU A 93 -10.09 -3.99 -16.28
CA LEU A 93 -11.08 -4.93 -16.81
C LEU A 93 -10.64 -6.41 -16.67
N LEU A 94 -9.41 -6.66 -16.24
CA LEU A 94 -8.91 -8.02 -16.04
C LEU A 94 -9.76 -8.74 -14.98
N GLN A 95 -10.36 -9.86 -15.37
CA GLN A 95 -11.13 -10.71 -14.48
C GLN A 95 -10.36 -11.96 -14.08
N ASP A 96 -10.48 -12.33 -12.81
CA ASP A 96 -9.81 -13.51 -12.24
C ASP A 96 -10.66 -14.79 -12.33
N ARG A 97 -11.15 -15.11 -13.53
CA ARG A 97 -11.94 -16.33 -13.76
C ARG A 97 -11.07 -17.39 -14.41
N VAL A 98 -10.72 -18.39 -13.60
CA VAL A 98 -9.90 -19.53 -14.03
C VAL A 98 -10.74 -20.80 -13.88
N PRO A 99 -10.65 -21.77 -14.81
CA PRO A 99 -11.33 -23.06 -14.66
C PRO A 99 -11.04 -23.72 -13.31
N SER A 100 -12.04 -24.36 -12.73
CA SER A 100 -11.86 -25.18 -11.54
C SER A 100 -10.95 -26.37 -11.82
N PHE A 101 -10.24 -26.82 -10.79
CA PHE A 101 -9.57 -28.11 -10.81
C PHE A 101 -10.52 -29.19 -10.26
N PRO A 102 -10.25 -30.49 -10.53
CA PRO A 102 -11.09 -31.59 -10.05
C PRO A 102 -11.34 -31.50 -8.54
N GLY A 103 -12.61 -31.62 -8.13
CA GLY A 103 -13.02 -31.46 -6.73
C GLY A 103 -12.48 -32.55 -5.82
N GLU A 104 -12.17 -33.72 -6.38
CA GLU A 104 -11.55 -34.84 -5.68
C GLU A 104 -10.15 -34.47 -5.18
N ILE A 105 -9.39 -33.69 -5.97
CA ILE A 105 -8.09 -33.18 -5.54
C ILE A 105 -8.26 -32.19 -4.39
N ALA A 106 -9.32 -31.36 -4.40
CA ALA A 106 -9.60 -30.45 -3.31
C ALA A 106 -9.93 -31.22 -2.03
N GLN A 107 -10.72 -32.30 -2.15
CA GLN A 107 -11.00 -33.22 -1.06
C GLN A 107 -9.71 -33.81 -0.48
N GLU A 108 -8.82 -34.36 -1.31
CA GLU A 108 -7.53 -34.90 -0.86
C GLU A 108 -6.68 -33.87 -0.10
N ILE A 109 -6.67 -32.61 -0.57
CA ILE A 109 -5.96 -31.52 0.12
C ILE A 109 -6.58 -31.26 1.49
N ILE A 110 -7.92 -31.16 1.57
CA ILE A 110 -8.64 -30.95 2.83
C ILE A 110 -8.32 -32.07 3.83
N GLU A 111 -8.43 -33.34 3.41
CA GLU A 111 -8.19 -34.49 4.28
C GLU A 111 -6.76 -34.55 4.79
N LYS A 112 -5.80 -34.19 3.92
CA LYS A 112 -4.39 -34.13 4.28
C LYS A 112 -4.08 -33.02 5.29
N GLU A 113 -4.62 -31.82 5.07
CA GLU A 113 -4.34 -30.65 5.92
C GLU A 113 -5.04 -30.76 7.28
N LEU A 114 -6.30 -31.21 7.28
CA LEU A 114 -7.10 -31.37 8.50
C LEU A 114 -6.92 -32.73 9.19
N LYS A 115 -6.14 -33.64 8.58
CA LYS A 115 -5.76 -34.97 9.09
C LYS A 115 -6.94 -35.88 9.44
N ASP A 116 -8.08 -35.69 8.77
CA ASP A 116 -9.25 -36.55 8.89
C ASP A 116 -10.05 -36.57 7.58
N THR A 117 -10.97 -37.51 7.43
CA THR A 117 -11.80 -37.62 6.21
C THR A 117 -12.85 -36.52 6.14
N VAL A 118 -13.18 -36.02 4.95
CA VAL A 118 -14.17 -34.93 4.77
C VAL A 118 -15.53 -35.28 5.38
N THR A 119 -15.96 -36.54 5.33
CA THR A 119 -17.23 -37.01 5.92
C THR A 119 -17.26 -37.00 7.45
N LYS A 120 -16.09 -36.99 8.10
CA LYS A 120 -16.00 -36.83 9.56
C LYS A 120 -15.88 -35.37 9.96
N ILE A 121 -15.25 -34.54 9.13
CA ILE A 121 -15.09 -33.11 9.40
C ILE A 121 -16.41 -32.36 9.15
N PHE A 122 -17.10 -32.69 8.06
CA PHE A 122 -18.33 -32.04 7.62
C PHE A 122 -19.48 -33.05 7.55
N ALA A 123 -20.69 -32.60 7.87
CA ALA A 123 -21.92 -33.38 7.70
C ALA A 123 -22.27 -33.53 6.21
N GLU A 124 -22.06 -32.47 5.43
CA GLU A 124 -22.27 -32.45 3.98
C GLU A 124 -21.08 -31.72 3.32
N PHE A 125 -20.57 -32.23 2.20
CA PHE A 125 -19.54 -31.55 1.41
C PHE A 125 -19.81 -31.69 -0.08
N SER A 126 -19.80 -30.57 -0.80
CA SER A 126 -19.97 -30.56 -2.25
C SER A 126 -18.63 -30.68 -2.96
N VAL A 127 -18.41 -31.83 -3.61
CA VAL A 127 -17.24 -32.03 -4.49
C VAL A 127 -17.27 -31.05 -5.67
N GLN A 128 -18.45 -30.70 -6.17
CA GLN A 128 -18.58 -29.66 -7.18
C GLN A 128 -18.27 -28.29 -6.55
N PRO A 129 -17.33 -27.52 -7.11
CA PRO A 129 -16.99 -26.21 -6.56
C PRO A 129 -18.13 -25.22 -6.75
N LEU A 130 -18.31 -24.38 -5.74
CA LEU A 130 -19.22 -23.23 -5.77
C LEU A 130 -18.63 -22.09 -6.61
N ALA A 131 -17.33 -21.85 -6.46
CA ALA A 131 -16.61 -20.80 -7.18
C ALA A 131 -15.13 -21.18 -7.36
N SER A 132 -14.46 -20.51 -8.29
CA SER A 132 -13.04 -20.70 -8.55
C SER A 132 -12.39 -19.36 -8.86
N ALA A 133 -11.24 -19.10 -8.23
CA ALA A 133 -10.42 -17.89 -8.39
C ALA A 133 -8.99 -18.28 -8.86
N SER A 134 -8.10 -17.30 -9.05
CA SER A 134 -6.71 -17.51 -9.50
C SER A 134 -5.95 -18.57 -8.71
N ILE A 135 -5.96 -18.45 -7.37
CA ILE A 135 -5.09 -19.23 -6.49
C ILE A 135 -5.85 -20.27 -5.67
N ALA A 136 -7.17 -20.16 -5.58
CA ALA A 136 -8.01 -21.00 -4.74
C ALA A 136 -9.33 -21.39 -5.41
N GLN A 137 -9.95 -22.42 -4.87
CA GLN A 137 -11.27 -22.91 -5.24
C GLN A 137 -12.14 -23.00 -3.98
N VAL A 138 -13.43 -22.70 -4.12
CA VAL A 138 -14.38 -22.64 -3.00
C VAL A 138 -15.41 -23.74 -3.15
N HIS A 139 -15.63 -24.50 -2.08
CA HIS A 139 -16.61 -25.57 -1.99
C HIS A 139 -17.66 -25.25 -0.94
N ALA A 140 -18.90 -25.66 -1.17
CA ALA A 140 -19.96 -25.57 -0.16
C ALA A 140 -19.90 -26.80 0.76
N ALA A 141 -20.10 -26.58 2.06
CA ALA A 141 -20.17 -27.65 3.05
C ALA A 141 -21.12 -27.29 4.19
N LYS A 142 -21.43 -28.26 5.05
CA LYS A 142 -22.21 -28.10 6.27
C LYS A 142 -21.49 -28.77 7.43
N LEU A 143 -21.40 -28.08 8.56
CA LEU A 143 -20.84 -28.62 9.79
C LEU A 143 -21.86 -29.54 10.52
N HIS A 144 -21.37 -30.34 11.47
CA HIS A 144 -22.22 -31.27 12.23
C HIS A 144 -23.20 -30.59 13.20
N ASP A 145 -22.96 -29.33 13.54
CA ASP A 145 -23.89 -28.48 14.30
C ASP A 145 -25.03 -27.90 13.43
N GLY A 146 -24.97 -28.13 12.11
CA GLY A 146 -25.93 -27.64 11.13
C GLY A 146 -25.54 -26.33 10.44
N SER A 147 -24.43 -25.70 10.82
CA SER A 147 -23.97 -24.45 10.20
C SER A 147 -23.54 -24.64 8.75
N ASP A 148 -24.04 -23.79 7.85
CA ASP A 148 -23.61 -23.73 6.45
C ASP A 148 -22.27 -22.97 6.34
N VAL A 149 -21.30 -23.59 5.68
CA VAL A 149 -19.94 -23.06 5.55
C VAL A 149 -19.44 -23.15 4.11
N ILE A 150 -18.42 -22.38 3.80
CA ILE A 150 -17.61 -22.55 2.60
C ILE A 150 -16.20 -22.99 2.97
N VAL A 151 -15.61 -23.83 2.13
CA VAL A 151 -14.24 -24.34 2.26
C VAL A 151 -13.43 -23.83 1.08
N LYS A 152 -12.54 -22.87 1.34
CA LYS A 152 -11.58 -22.32 0.37
C LYS A 152 -10.31 -23.17 0.40
N VAL A 153 -9.89 -23.67 -0.76
CA VAL A 153 -8.75 -24.59 -0.91
C VAL A 153 -7.78 -24.02 -1.93
N LEU A 154 -6.50 -23.91 -1.58
CA LEU A 154 -5.47 -23.47 -2.51
C LEU A 154 -5.27 -24.48 -3.65
N ARG A 155 -5.01 -23.97 -4.85
CA ARG A 155 -4.75 -24.80 -6.03
C ARG A 155 -3.50 -25.67 -5.83
N PRO A 156 -3.53 -26.93 -6.26
CA PRO A 156 -2.39 -27.84 -6.10
C PRO A 156 -1.15 -27.31 -6.83
N GLY A 157 -0.05 -27.15 -6.08
CA GLY A 157 1.23 -26.72 -6.65
C GLY A 157 1.32 -25.24 -7.04
N VAL A 158 0.33 -24.42 -6.68
CA VAL A 158 0.28 -22.99 -7.04
C VAL A 158 1.51 -22.22 -6.55
N GLU A 159 2.00 -22.48 -5.33
CA GLU A 159 3.20 -21.81 -4.80
C GLU A 159 4.43 -22.04 -5.69
N LYS A 160 4.63 -23.26 -6.18
CA LYS A 160 5.75 -23.59 -7.08
C LYS A 160 5.61 -22.90 -8.44
N GLN A 161 4.38 -22.66 -8.88
CA GLN A 161 4.10 -21.96 -10.13
C GLN A 161 4.35 -20.45 -9.96
N VAL A 162 3.79 -19.85 -8.91
CA VAL A 162 3.99 -18.44 -8.53
C VAL A 162 5.47 -18.12 -8.42
N ARG A 163 6.26 -18.90 -7.68
CA ARG A 163 7.71 -18.66 -7.55
C ARG A 163 8.45 -18.66 -8.89
N LYS A 164 8.07 -19.53 -9.83
CA LYS A 164 8.70 -19.56 -11.17
C LYS A 164 8.31 -18.35 -12.01
N ASP A 165 7.06 -17.92 -11.94
CA ASP A 165 6.59 -16.74 -12.66
C ASP A 165 7.22 -15.47 -12.05
N LEU A 166 7.41 -15.41 -10.73
CA LEU A 166 8.17 -14.34 -10.05
C LEU A 166 9.64 -14.30 -10.46
N GLU A 167 10.34 -15.45 -10.50
CA GLU A 167 11.72 -15.52 -11.02
C GLU A 167 11.84 -14.91 -12.42
N LEU A 168 10.83 -15.14 -13.25
CA LEU A 168 10.75 -14.61 -14.61
C LEU A 168 10.42 -13.12 -14.64
N MET A 169 9.48 -12.65 -13.83
CA MET A 169 9.17 -11.23 -13.68
C MET A 169 10.39 -10.44 -13.20
N HIS A 170 11.16 -10.98 -12.24
CA HIS A 170 12.41 -10.38 -11.78
C HIS A 170 13.49 -10.29 -12.87
N ALA A 171 13.60 -11.32 -13.69
CA ALA A 171 14.48 -11.31 -14.85
C ALA A 171 14.07 -10.23 -15.87
N LEU A 172 12.77 -10.13 -16.17
CA LEU A 172 12.22 -9.11 -17.08
C LEU A 172 12.39 -7.69 -16.50
N ALA A 173 12.11 -7.49 -15.21
CA ALA A 173 12.31 -6.21 -14.52
C ALA A 173 13.78 -5.77 -14.53
N SER A 174 14.71 -6.72 -14.35
CA SER A 174 16.15 -6.45 -14.44
C SER A 174 16.58 -6.03 -15.85
N ILE A 175 16.01 -6.65 -16.88
CA ILE A 175 16.25 -6.27 -18.28
C ILE A 175 15.67 -4.88 -18.57
N ALA A 176 14.41 -4.63 -18.19
CA ALA A 176 13.74 -3.35 -18.36
C ALA A 176 14.51 -2.21 -17.69
N HIS A 177 14.93 -2.40 -16.44
CA HIS A 177 15.73 -1.42 -15.70
C HIS A 177 17.06 -1.08 -16.39
N ARG A 178 17.71 -2.08 -17.01
CA ARG A 178 19.03 -1.91 -17.64
C ARG A 178 18.97 -1.29 -19.03
N TYR A 179 17.99 -1.67 -19.84
CA TYR A 179 17.97 -1.39 -21.29
C TYR A 179 16.88 -0.41 -21.72
N TRP A 180 15.91 -0.09 -20.87
CA TRP A 180 14.85 0.88 -21.19
C TRP A 180 15.08 2.19 -20.46
N GLU A 181 15.33 3.28 -21.20
CA GLU A 181 15.61 4.62 -20.62
C GLU A 181 14.43 5.13 -19.77
N ASP A 182 13.18 4.96 -20.24
CA ASP A 182 11.98 5.27 -19.44
C ASP A 182 11.72 4.25 -18.33
N GLY A 183 12.23 3.02 -18.47
CA GLY A 183 12.09 1.95 -17.49
C GLY A 183 12.79 2.24 -16.15
N ARG A 184 13.81 3.11 -16.10
CA ARG A 184 14.42 3.50 -14.82
C ARG A 184 13.49 4.35 -13.95
N ARG A 185 12.61 5.14 -14.56
CA ARG A 185 11.65 5.99 -13.85
C ARG A 185 10.49 5.20 -13.24
N LEU A 186 10.15 4.06 -13.85
CA LEU A 186 9.08 3.16 -13.41
C LEU A 186 9.50 2.21 -12.28
N ARG A 187 10.80 2.18 -11.95
CA ARG A 187 11.38 1.32 -10.90
C ARG A 187 10.83 -0.13 -10.95
N PRO A 188 10.92 -0.83 -12.10
CA PRO A 188 10.23 -2.10 -12.33
C PRO A 188 10.63 -3.22 -11.38
N LYS A 189 11.82 -3.15 -10.77
CA LYS A 189 12.23 -4.10 -9.73
C LYS A 189 11.40 -3.93 -8.47
N GLU A 190 11.26 -2.70 -7.98
CA GLU A 190 10.44 -2.38 -6.80
C GLU A 190 8.99 -2.79 -7.01
N VAL A 191 8.44 -2.58 -8.21
CA VAL A 191 7.07 -3.03 -8.56
C VAL A 191 6.92 -4.56 -8.47
N VAL A 192 7.93 -5.32 -8.94
CA VAL A 192 7.89 -6.79 -8.84
C VAL A 192 8.14 -7.25 -7.41
N ASP A 193 9.03 -6.60 -6.66
CA ASP A 193 9.27 -6.89 -5.24
C ASP A 193 7.99 -6.66 -4.41
N GLU A 194 7.28 -5.54 -4.65
CA GLU A 194 5.99 -5.24 -4.03
C GLU A 194 4.95 -6.32 -4.39
N TYR A 195 4.85 -6.68 -5.67
CA TYR A 195 3.91 -7.71 -6.11
C TYR A 195 4.24 -9.10 -5.54
N GLU A 196 5.52 -9.45 -5.42
CA GLU A 196 5.98 -10.69 -4.79
C GLU A 196 5.46 -10.79 -3.36
N GLN A 197 5.57 -9.73 -2.56
CA GLN A 197 5.03 -9.73 -1.20
C GLN A 197 3.52 -9.98 -1.19
N ILE A 198 2.77 -9.27 -2.04
CA ILE A 198 1.31 -9.41 -2.13
C ILE A 198 0.91 -10.84 -2.50
N ILE A 199 1.44 -11.39 -3.61
CA ILE A 199 1.03 -12.71 -4.08
C ILE A 199 1.48 -13.82 -3.13
N MET A 200 2.62 -13.66 -2.45
CA MET A 200 3.09 -14.64 -1.47
C MET A 200 2.25 -14.63 -0.21
N ASP A 201 1.77 -13.45 0.21
CA ASP A 201 0.83 -13.32 1.33
C ASP A 201 -0.53 -13.98 1.03
N GLU A 202 -1.02 -13.87 -0.20
CA GLU A 202 -2.27 -14.54 -0.60
C GLU A 202 -2.17 -16.08 -0.65
N LEU A 203 -0.95 -16.63 -0.74
CA LEU A 203 -0.71 -18.08 -0.68
C LEU A 203 -0.76 -18.65 0.74
N ASP A 204 -1.14 -17.85 1.73
CA ASP A 204 -1.37 -18.29 3.10
C ASP A 204 -2.79 -17.91 3.55
N LEU A 205 -3.70 -18.88 3.45
CA LEU A 205 -5.09 -18.66 3.83
C LEU A 205 -5.29 -18.43 5.34
N MET A 206 -4.29 -18.73 6.19
CA MET A 206 -4.34 -18.33 7.61
C MET A 206 -4.27 -16.81 7.78
N ARG A 207 -3.55 -16.11 6.89
CA ARG A 207 -3.48 -14.65 6.91
C ARG A 207 -4.84 -14.05 6.56
N GLU A 208 -5.50 -14.58 5.54
CA GLU A 208 -6.85 -14.19 5.16
C GLU A 208 -7.87 -14.46 6.29
N ALA A 209 -7.79 -15.62 6.92
CA ALA A 209 -8.59 -15.97 8.10
C ALA A 209 -8.40 -14.98 9.27
N ALA A 210 -7.14 -14.63 9.58
CA ALA A 210 -6.82 -13.65 10.62
C ALA A 210 -7.34 -12.24 10.26
N ASN A 211 -7.20 -11.84 9.00
CA ASN A 211 -7.69 -10.56 8.48
C ASN A 211 -9.22 -10.44 8.60
N ALA A 212 -9.94 -11.49 8.18
CA ALA A 212 -11.40 -11.58 8.30
C ALA A 212 -11.83 -11.46 9.77
N SER A 213 -11.20 -12.23 10.66
CA SER A 213 -11.50 -12.18 12.10
C SER A 213 -11.25 -10.81 12.72
N GLN A 214 -10.14 -10.15 12.36
CA GLN A 214 -9.82 -8.81 12.86
C GLN A 214 -10.85 -7.78 12.36
N LEU A 215 -11.25 -7.85 11.09
CA LEU A 215 -12.27 -6.95 10.55
C LEU A 215 -13.64 -7.20 11.19
N ARG A 216 -14.01 -8.47 11.41
CA ARG A 216 -15.25 -8.84 12.12
C ARG A 216 -15.27 -8.23 13.52
N LYS A 217 -14.17 -8.34 14.27
CA LYS A 217 -14.05 -7.75 15.61
C LYS A 217 -14.21 -6.23 15.60
N ASN A 218 -13.65 -5.56 14.59
CA ASN A 218 -13.80 -4.11 14.43
C ASN A 218 -15.26 -3.68 14.17
N PHE A 219 -16.09 -4.56 13.60
CA PHE A 219 -17.48 -4.27 13.24
C PHE A 219 -18.52 -5.06 14.06
N GLU A 220 -18.13 -5.75 15.13
CA GLU A 220 -18.99 -6.68 15.88
C GLU A 220 -20.30 -6.06 16.38
N ASN A 221 -20.27 -4.77 16.74
CA ASN A 221 -21.45 -4.02 17.21
C ASN A 221 -22.00 -3.02 16.18
N SER A 222 -21.58 -3.13 14.92
CA SER A 222 -22.01 -2.23 13.85
C SER A 222 -23.10 -2.86 12.98
N THR A 223 -24.07 -2.04 12.59
CA THR A 223 -25.06 -2.40 11.58
C THR A 223 -24.56 -2.14 10.15
N ASP A 224 -23.34 -1.62 9.99
CA ASP A 224 -22.84 -1.20 8.69
C ASP A 224 -22.28 -2.35 7.86
N LEU A 225 -21.38 -3.14 8.43
CA LEU A 225 -20.67 -4.22 7.75
C LEU A 225 -20.81 -5.53 8.53
N TYR A 226 -21.17 -6.59 7.81
CA TYR A 226 -21.09 -7.96 8.26
C TYR A 226 -19.83 -8.61 7.68
N VAL A 227 -19.14 -9.36 8.53
CA VAL A 227 -17.99 -10.17 8.13
C VAL A 227 -18.27 -11.59 8.63
N PRO A 228 -18.30 -12.59 7.73
CA PRO A 228 -18.60 -13.97 8.11
C PRO A 228 -17.64 -14.51 9.16
N GLU A 229 -18.15 -15.41 9.99
CA GLU A 229 -17.35 -16.09 11.01
C GLU A 229 -16.33 -17.04 10.39
N VAL A 230 -15.14 -17.10 10.99
CA VAL A 230 -14.04 -17.96 10.57
C VAL A 230 -13.91 -19.11 11.56
N TYR A 231 -13.93 -20.34 11.06
CA TYR A 231 -13.79 -21.54 11.87
C TYR A 231 -12.31 -21.92 11.97
N PHE A 232 -11.58 -21.26 12.87
CA PHE A 232 -10.12 -21.38 12.98
C PHE A 232 -9.62 -22.82 13.20
N ASP A 233 -10.36 -23.65 13.91
CA ASP A 233 -10.00 -25.07 14.13
C ASP A 233 -9.96 -25.89 12.82
N LEU A 234 -10.60 -25.38 11.78
CA LEU A 234 -10.65 -25.97 10.44
C LEU A 234 -9.83 -25.17 9.41
N CYS A 235 -8.97 -24.26 9.87
CA CYS A 235 -8.12 -23.44 9.03
C CYS A 235 -6.66 -23.89 9.09
N THR A 236 -6.01 -23.88 7.94
CA THR A 236 -4.58 -24.14 7.73
C THR A 236 -4.06 -23.19 6.66
N ARG A 237 -2.76 -23.26 6.34
CA ARG A 237 -2.19 -22.45 5.26
C ARG A 237 -2.87 -22.67 3.90
N ASN A 238 -3.36 -23.90 3.64
CA ASN A 238 -3.89 -24.31 2.34
C ASN A 238 -5.42 -24.45 2.32
N VAL A 239 -6.08 -24.42 3.47
CA VAL A 239 -7.53 -24.60 3.62
C VAL A 239 -8.07 -23.56 4.59
N MET A 240 -9.14 -22.84 4.22
CA MET A 240 -9.84 -21.92 5.11
C MET A 240 -11.33 -22.22 5.10
N VAL A 241 -11.92 -22.32 6.29
CA VAL A 241 -13.36 -22.53 6.48
C VAL A 241 -13.97 -21.29 7.10
N GLN A 242 -15.00 -20.75 6.45
CA GLN A 242 -15.76 -19.61 6.95
C GLN A 242 -17.25 -19.83 6.73
N GLU A 243 -18.06 -19.11 7.48
CA GLU A 243 -19.51 -19.07 7.35
C GLU A 243 -19.93 -18.77 5.91
N ARG A 244 -20.94 -19.50 5.45
CA ARG A 244 -21.54 -19.24 4.15
C ARG A 244 -22.52 -18.09 4.24
N ILE A 245 -22.24 -17.04 3.47
CA ILE A 245 -23.13 -15.87 3.40
C ILE A 245 -24.13 -15.99 2.24
N HIS A 246 -25.27 -15.33 2.43
CA HIS A 246 -26.31 -15.18 1.42
C HIS A 246 -26.62 -13.69 1.27
N GLY A 247 -26.61 -13.18 0.04
CA GLY A 247 -26.84 -11.77 -0.22
C GLY A 247 -26.89 -11.47 -1.71
N ILE A 248 -27.29 -10.24 -2.03
CA ILE A 248 -27.34 -9.75 -3.41
C ILE A 248 -25.99 -9.08 -3.72
N PRO A 249 -25.31 -9.43 -4.83
CA PRO A 249 -24.10 -8.72 -5.26
C PRO A 249 -24.36 -7.21 -5.38
N VAL A 250 -23.45 -6.37 -4.88
CA VAL A 250 -23.70 -4.92 -4.80
C VAL A 250 -23.83 -4.25 -6.18
N ASN A 251 -23.27 -4.85 -7.22
CA ASN A 251 -23.42 -4.38 -8.61
C ASN A 251 -24.75 -4.75 -9.26
N ASP A 252 -25.56 -5.62 -8.66
CA ASP A 252 -26.87 -6.00 -9.19
C ASP A 252 -27.95 -5.02 -8.70
N ILE A 253 -27.92 -3.81 -9.27
CA ILE A 253 -28.84 -2.71 -8.91
C ILE A 253 -30.30 -3.09 -9.17
N GLU A 254 -30.56 -3.88 -10.22
CA GLU A 254 -31.91 -4.33 -10.54
C GLU A 254 -32.45 -5.27 -9.47
N ALA A 255 -31.65 -6.25 -9.02
CA ALA A 255 -32.04 -7.12 -7.92
C ALA A 255 -32.21 -6.36 -6.61
N LEU A 256 -31.34 -5.40 -6.29
CA LEU A 256 -31.46 -4.55 -5.09
C LEU A 256 -32.77 -3.75 -5.11
N ARG A 257 -33.10 -3.11 -6.24
CA ARG A 257 -34.37 -2.39 -6.41
C ARG A 257 -35.58 -3.31 -6.31
N LYS A 258 -35.50 -4.51 -6.88
CA LYS A 258 -36.58 -5.51 -6.80
C LYS A 258 -36.87 -5.95 -5.36
N HIS A 259 -35.85 -6.00 -4.51
CA HIS A 259 -35.99 -6.30 -3.08
C HIS A 259 -36.30 -5.06 -2.22
N GLY A 260 -36.51 -3.89 -2.84
CA GLY A 260 -36.86 -2.65 -2.14
C GLY A 260 -35.71 -2.06 -1.32
N VAL A 261 -34.45 -2.39 -1.64
CA VAL A 261 -33.29 -1.91 -0.87
C VAL A 261 -33.14 -0.40 -1.02
N ASN A 262 -32.97 0.29 0.11
CA ASN A 262 -32.72 1.72 0.16
C ASN A 262 -31.30 2.04 -0.31
N LEU A 263 -31.14 2.26 -1.63
CA LEU A 263 -29.85 2.50 -2.28
C LEU A 263 -29.12 3.74 -1.75
N LYS A 264 -29.87 4.78 -1.38
CA LYS A 264 -29.28 6.01 -0.82
C LYS A 264 -28.60 5.74 0.52
N LYS A 265 -29.30 5.08 1.43
CA LYS A 265 -28.76 4.67 2.73
C LYS A 265 -27.59 3.71 2.58
N LEU A 266 -27.69 2.79 1.62
CA LEU A 266 -26.60 1.87 1.27
C LEU A 266 -25.35 2.63 0.80
N SER A 267 -25.51 3.66 -0.03
CA SER A 267 -24.41 4.50 -0.52
C SER A 267 -23.72 5.27 0.62
N ASP A 268 -24.52 5.93 1.48
CA ASP A 268 -24.03 6.63 2.67
C ASP A 268 -23.25 5.69 3.60
N ARG A 269 -23.77 4.48 3.82
CA ARG A 269 -23.14 3.44 4.65
C ARG A 269 -21.83 2.93 4.06
N GLY A 270 -21.73 2.76 2.74
CA GLY A 270 -20.47 2.34 2.09
C GLY A 270 -19.35 3.34 2.34
N SER A 271 -19.68 4.63 2.27
CA SER A 271 -18.75 5.72 2.58
C SER A 271 -18.37 5.73 4.07
N HIS A 272 -19.34 5.55 4.96
CA HIS A 272 -19.13 5.46 6.41
C HIS A 272 -18.19 4.31 6.78
N ILE A 273 -18.38 3.12 6.20
CA ILE A 273 -17.52 1.95 6.39
C ILE A 273 -16.07 2.25 6.03
N PHE A 274 -15.83 2.88 4.89
CA PHE A 274 -14.48 3.24 4.44
C PHE A 274 -13.77 4.15 5.44
N PHE A 275 -14.38 5.28 5.78
CA PHE A 275 -13.76 6.24 6.70
C PHE A 275 -13.54 5.66 8.09
N THR A 276 -14.44 4.80 8.55
CA THR A 276 -14.31 4.08 9.82
C THR A 276 -13.09 3.14 9.79
N GLN A 277 -12.93 2.35 8.73
CA GLN A 277 -11.79 1.45 8.58
C GLN A 277 -10.45 2.20 8.57
N VAL A 278 -10.37 3.31 7.84
CA VAL A 278 -9.13 4.07 7.64
C VAL A 278 -8.74 4.90 8.86
N PHE A 279 -9.68 5.69 9.41
CA PHE A 279 -9.36 6.65 10.47
C PHE A 279 -9.61 6.11 11.88
N SER A 280 -10.63 5.27 12.07
CA SER A 280 -10.95 4.74 13.40
C SER A 280 -10.23 3.43 13.69
N HIS A 281 -10.27 2.48 12.76
CA HIS A 281 -9.67 1.16 12.96
C HIS A 281 -8.20 1.07 12.53
N ASN A 282 -7.75 1.96 11.63
CA ASN A 282 -6.46 1.87 10.95
C ASN A 282 -6.21 0.48 10.32
N PHE A 283 -7.28 -0.17 9.88
CA PHE A 283 -7.29 -1.49 9.29
C PHE A 283 -8.40 -1.50 8.25
N PHE A 284 -7.99 -1.47 6.98
CA PHE A 284 -8.91 -1.25 5.86
C PHE A 284 -8.78 -2.34 4.81
N HIS A 285 -9.91 -2.66 4.19
CA HIS A 285 -9.97 -3.59 3.09
C HIS A 285 -9.54 -2.89 1.80
N ALA A 286 -8.38 -3.31 1.30
CA ALA A 286 -7.69 -2.67 0.18
C ALA A 286 -8.22 -3.12 -1.20
N ASP A 287 -9.26 -3.96 -1.23
CA ASP A 287 -9.85 -4.48 -2.46
C ASP A 287 -11.38 -4.62 -2.38
N MET A 288 -12.02 -3.59 -1.83
CA MET A 288 -13.49 -3.45 -1.80
C MET A 288 -14.06 -3.15 -3.19
N HIS A 289 -13.94 -4.09 -4.13
CA HIS A 289 -14.59 -4.01 -5.44
C HIS A 289 -15.94 -4.73 -5.42
N PRO A 290 -16.85 -4.46 -6.37
CA PRO A 290 -18.22 -4.99 -6.34
C PRO A 290 -18.35 -6.52 -6.33
N GLY A 291 -17.28 -7.26 -6.62
CA GLY A 291 -17.28 -8.72 -6.59
C GLY A 291 -17.06 -9.31 -5.19
N ASN A 292 -16.49 -8.53 -4.26
CA ASN A 292 -16.21 -8.96 -2.89
C ASN A 292 -17.24 -8.42 -1.88
N ILE A 293 -18.31 -7.79 -2.39
CA ILE A 293 -19.29 -7.07 -1.58
C ILE A 293 -20.69 -7.53 -1.95
N PHE A 294 -21.42 -7.98 -0.94
CA PHE A 294 -22.81 -8.37 -1.02
C PHE A 294 -23.64 -7.48 -0.10
N VAL A 295 -24.95 -7.50 -0.30
CA VAL A 295 -25.92 -6.74 0.49
C VAL A 295 -26.94 -7.72 1.06
N SER A 296 -27.16 -7.66 2.37
CA SER A 296 -28.25 -8.39 3.01
C SER A 296 -29.59 -7.78 2.59
N TYR A 297 -30.54 -8.65 2.26
CA TYR A 297 -31.92 -8.29 1.95
C TYR A 297 -32.87 -8.45 3.16
N ASP A 298 -32.33 -8.73 4.35
CA ASP A 298 -33.14 -8.99 5.55
C ASP A 298 -33.87 -7.74 6.05
N ASN A 299 -33.21 -6.58 5.91
CA ASN A 299 -33.78 -5.28 6.23
C ASN A 299 -33.55 -4.28 5.08
N PRO A 300 -34.44 -4.23 4.07
CA PRO A 300 -34.26 -3.37 2.90
C PRO A 300 -34.15 -1.87 3.21
N GLU A 301 -34.79 -1.38 4.28
CA GLU A 301 -34.74 0.03 4.72
C GLU A 301 -33.48 0.36 5.55
N ASP A 302 -32.76 -0.67 6.03
CA ASP A 302 -31.49 -0.53 6.72
C ASP A 302 -30.47 -1.57 6.22
N PRO A 303 -30.09 -1.50 4.93
CA PRO A 303 -29.38 -2.60 4.28
C PRO A 303 -27.95 -2.72 4.78
N LYS A 304 -27.53 -3.94 5.12
CA LYS A 304 -26.20 -4.22 5.66
C LYS A 304 -25.27 -4.72 4.56
N TYR A 305 -24.04 -4.20 4.52
CA TYR A 305 -23.00 -4.74 3.65
C TYR A 305 -22.47 -6.05 4.19
N ILE A 306 -22.04 -6.94 3.31
CA ILE A 306 -21.39 -8.20 3.65
C ILE A 306 -20.08 -8.29 2.84
N GLY A 307 -18.94 -8.34 3.52
CA GLY A 307 -17.65 -8.59 2.89
C GLY A 307 -17.35 -10.09 2.83
N VAL A 308 -16.63 -10.56 1.80
CA VAL A 308 -16.34 -12.00 1.64
C VAL A 308 -14.90 -12.39 1.32
N ASP A 309 -14.08 -11.46 0.82
CA ASP A 309 -12.67 -11.70 0.52
C ASP A 309 -11.83 -10.76 1.38
N PHE A 310 -10.85 -11.30 2.08
CA PHE A 310 -10.00 -10.53 3.00
C PHE A 310 -8.51 -10.76 2.71
N GLY A 311 -8.19 -11.17 1.48
CA GLY A 311 -6.82 -11.44 1.05
C GLY A 311 -5.95 -10.18 1.04
N ILE A 312 -6.54 -9.03 0.69
CA ILE A 312 -5.82 -7.75 0.63
C ILE A 312 -6.38 -6.77 1.67
N MET A 313 -5.66 -6.67 2.79
CA MET A 313 -5.90 -5.71 3.86
C MET A 313 -4.71 -4.77 4.01
N GLY A 314 -4.98 -3.52 4.35
CA GLY A 314 -3.98 -2.48 4.56
C GLY A 314 -4.04 -1.90 5.97
N THR A 315 -2.89 -1.46 6.45
CA THR A 315 -2.73 -0.62 7.64
C THR A 315 -1.83 0.56 7.30
N LEU A 316 -2.01 1.68 7.99
CA LEU A 316 -1.12 2.83 7.88
C LEU A 316 -0.23 2.87 9.12
N SER A 317 1.02 3.31 8.97
CA SER A 317 1.80 3.68 10.15
C SER A 317 1.14 4.86 10.88
N PRO A 318 1.35 5.05 12.19
CA PRO A 318 0.79 6.20 12.89
C PRO A 318 1.19 7.55 12.27
N SER A 319 2.40 7.65 11.70
CA SER A 319 2.84 8.83 10.96
C SER A 319 2.07 9.02 9.65
N ASP A 320 1.82 7.94 8.89
CA ASP A 320 1.11 8.03 7.61
C ASP A 320 -0.37 8.31 7.82
N GLN A 321 -0.99 7.70 8.84
CA GLN A 321 -2.37 7.98 9.21
C GLN A 321 -2.54 9.44 9.63
N ARG A 322 -1.60 9.95 10.43
CA ARG A 322 -1.57 11.36 10.85
C ARG A 322 -1.37 12.31 9.69
N TYR A 323 -0.38 12.02 8.84
CA TYR A 323 -0.15 12.77 7.62
C TYR A 323 -1.43 12.84 6.78
N LEU A 324 -2.08 11.70 6.54
CA LEU A 324 -3.27 11.64 5.70
C LEU A 324 -4.41 12.49 6.27
N ALA A 325 -4.68 12.36 7.58
CA ALA A 325 -5.72 13.12 8.25
C ALA A 325 -5.45 14.63 8.25
N GLU A 326 -4.22 15.04 8.63
CA GLU A 326 -3.84 16.46 8.62
C GLU A 326 -3.83 17.05 7.20
N ASN A 327 -3.39 16.28 6.21
CA ASN A 327 -3.32 16.72 4.82
C ASN A 327 -4.71 16.94 4.23
N LEU A 328 -5.62 15.97 4.43
CA LEU A 328 -7.02 16.10 4.02
C LEU A 328 -7.72 17.26 4.75
N TYR A 329 -7.46 17.43 6.05
CA TYR A 329 -8.01 18.52 6.82
C TYR A 329 -7.49 19.90 6.37
N ALA A 330 -6.19 20.05 6.14
CA ALA A 330 -5.58 21.27 5.63
C ALA A 330 -6.11 21.61 4.23
N PHE A 331 -6.21 20.61 3.36
CA PHE A 331 -6.80 20.75 2.04
C PHE A 331 -8.23 21.28 2.09
N LEU A 332 -9.08 20.71 2.96
CA LEU A 332 -10.48 21.14 3.12
C LEU A 332 -10.62 22.60 3.56
N ASN A 333 -9.70 23.06 4.41
CA ASN A 333 -9.66 24.45 4.86
C ASN A 333 -8.93 25.38 3.89
N ARG A 334 -8.57 24.88 2.70
CA ARG A 334 -7.79 25.60 1.66
C ARG A 334 -6.43 26.09 2.15
N ASP A 335 -5.86 25.40 3.15
CA ASP A 335 -4.52 25.67 3.66
C ASP A 335 -3.47 24.92 2.84
N TYR A 336 -3.25 25.40 1.61
CA TYR A 336 -2.31 24.79 0.67
C TYR A 336 -0.86 24.83 1.18
N ARG A 337 -0.53 25.80 2.02
CA ARG A 337 0.79 25.91 2.63
C ARG A 337 1.00 24.77 3.61
N ARG A 338 0.04 24.50 4.50
CA ARG A 338 0.12 23.37 5.42
C ARG A 338 0.17 22.04 4.67
N VAL A 339 -0.59 21.90 3.58
CA VAL A 339 -0.48 20.72 2.70
C VAL A 339 0.96 20.54 2.18
N ALA A 340 1.60 21.61 1.70
CA ALA A 340 2.99 21.55 1.24
C ALA A 340 3.96 21.18 2.38
N GLU A 341 3.85 21.83 3.54
CA GLU A 341 4.69 21.57 4.72
C GLU A 341 4.58 20.11 5.20
N LEU A 342 3.38 19.55 5.22
CA LEU A 342 3.13 18.16 5.62
C LEU A 342 3.86 17.13 4.74
N HIS A 343 3.98 17.38 3.44
CA HIS A 343 4.70 16.49 2.52
C HIS A 343 6.23 16.55 2.71
N LEU A 344 6.75 17.67 3.22
CA LEU A 344 8.16 17.77 3.62
C LEU A 344 8.39 17.13 4.99
N GLU A 345 7.48 17.38 5.95
CA GLU A 345 7.52 16.80 7.31
C GLU A 345 7.44 15.26 7.27
N SER A 346 6.66 14.68 6.35
CA SER A 346 6.57 13.23 6.16
C SER A 346 7.82 12.60 5.55
N GLY A 347 8.76 13.42 5.05
CA GLY A 347 9.97 12.97 4.37
C GLY A 347 9.73 12.41 2.97
N TRP A 348 8.52 12.51 2.43
CA TRP A 348 8.20 11.96 1.10
C TRP A 348 8.69 12.86 -0.02
N VAL A 349 8.66 14.17 0.18
CA VAL A 349 9.28 15.14 -0.73
C VAL A 349 10.66 15.51 -0.18
N PRO A 350 11.71 15.58 -1.02
CA PRO A 350 13.04 15.97 -0.57
C PRO A 350 13.03 17.29 0.18
N SER A 351 13.77 17.37 1.29
CA SER A 351 13.89 18.58 2.11
C SER A 351 14.50 19.79 1.36
N SER A 352 15.14 19.55 0.22
CA SER A 352 15.61 20.58 -0.70
C SER A 352 14.48 21.26 -1.50
N THR A 353 13.27 20.72 -1.47
CA THR A 353 12.13 21.27 -2.21
C THR A 353 11.66 22.57 -1.59
N ARG A 354 11.47 23.58 -2.44
CA ARG A 354 10.94 24.88 -2.03
C ARG A 354 9.44 24.79 -1.73
N VAL A 355 9.08 25.01 -0.46
CA VAL A 355 7.68 24.96 0.03
C VAL A 355 6.77 25.90 -0.77
N ASP A 356 7.23 27.11 -1.08
CA ASP A 356 6.47 28.11 -1.83
C ASP A 356 6.16 27.68 -3.27
N GLN A 357 7.11 27.03 -3.95
CA GLN A 357 6.88 26.48 -5.29
C GLN A 357 5.91 25.30 -5.25
N PHE A 358 6.03 24.45 -4.23
CA PHE A 358 5.17 23.29 -4.09
C PHE A 358 3.73 23.69 -3.72
N GLU A 359 3.56 24.64 -2.81
CA GLU A 359 2.28 25.27 -2.48
C GLU A 359 1.58 25.82 -3.74
N SER A 360 2.33 26.54 -4.59
CA SER A 360 1.79 27.09 -5.85
C SER A 360 1.32 25.98 -6.79
N ALA A 361 2.08 24.89 -6.89
CA ALA A 361 1.70 23.73 -7.69
C ALA A 361 0.42 23.05 -7.17
N ILE A 362 0.31 22.86 -5.85
CA ILE A 362 -0.89 22.33 -5.20
C ILE A 362 -2.09 23.25 -5.48
N ARG A 363 -1.95 24.55 -5.22
CA ARG A 363 -3.01 25.55 -5.46
C ARG A 363 -3.54 25.52 -6.90
N THR A 364 -2.65 25.41 -7.88
CA THR A 364 -3.01 25.38 -9.31
C THR A 364 -3.91 24.20 -9.66
N VAL A 365 -3.75 23.07 -8.97
CA VAL A 365 -4.53 21.85 -9.19
C VAL A 365 -5.84 21.89 -8.42
N CYS A 366 -5.84 22.47 -7.23
CA CYS A 366 -6.95 22.40 -6.29
C CYS A 366 -8.00 23.52 -6.48
N GLU A 367 -7.57 24.73 -6.84
CA GLU A 367 -8.48 25.89 -6.94
C GLU A 367 -9.59 25.71 -8.00
N PRO A 368 -9.32 25.17 -9.21
CA PRO A 368 -10.37 24.91 -10.20
C PRO A 368 -11.40 23.87 -9.73
N ILE A 369 -11.00 22.98 -8.83
CA ILE A 369 -11.85 21.91 -8.30
C ILE A 369 -12.81 22.51 -7.25
N PHE A 370 -12.33 23.40 -6.38
CA PHE A 370 -13.15 24.09 -5.37
C PHE A 370 -14.13 25.14 -5.93
N GLN A 371 -14.04 25.47 -7.22
CA GLN A 371 -15.03 26.31 -7.90
C GLN A 371 -16.31 25.54 -8.26
N ARG A 372 -16.30 24.21 -8.13
CA ARG A 372 -17.47 23.34 -8.32
C ARG A 372 -18.14 23.04 -6.98
N PRO A 373 -19.44 22.73 -6.95
CA PRO A 373 -20.10 22.17 -5.77
C PRO A 373 -19.34 20.94 -5.25
N LEU A 374 -19.24 20.78 -3.92
CA LEU A 374 -18.52 19.66 -3.29
C LEU A 374 -19.03 18.28 -3.77
N SER A 375 -20.33 18.17 -4.05
CA SER A 375 -20.97 16.97 -4.62
C SER A 375 -20.46 16.58 -6.02
N GLU A 376 -19.96 17.55 -6.80
CA GLU A 376 -19.43 17.30 -8.14
C GLU A 376 -17.92 16.95 -8.13
N ILE A 377 -17.26 17.10 -6.99
CA ILE A 377 -15.83 16.84 -6.87
C ILE A 377 -15.60 15.35 -6.65
N SER A 378 -14.80 14.74 -7.53
CA SER A 378 -14.33 13.37 -7.30
C SER A 378 -13.15 13.36 -6.34
N PHE A 379 -13.37 12.78 -5.16
CA PHE A 379 -12.37 12.70 -4.09
C PHE A 379 -11.19 11.84 -4.53
N GLY A 380 -11.44 10.69 -5.17
CA GLY A 380 -10.36 9.83 -5.68
C GLY A 380 -9.57 10.46 -6.83
N SER A 381 -10.25 11.15 -7.75
CA SER A 381 -9.58 11.84 -8.88
C SER A 381 -8.73 13.03 -8.42
N LEU A 382 -9.16 13.72 -7.37
CA LEU A 382 -8.37 14.78 -6.74
C LEU A 382 -7.09 14.22 -6.12
N LEU A 383 -7.17 13.14 -5.34
CA LEU A 383 -5.97 12.52 -4.75
C LEU A 383 -4.98 12.07 -5.84
N LEU A 384 -5.48 11.49 -6.94
CA LEU A 384 -4.67 11.16 -8.11
C LEU A 384 -3.89 12.37 -8.64
N ARG A 385 -4.57 13.51 -8.82
CA ARG A 385 -3.93 14.75 -9.32
C ARG A 385 -2.92 15.32 -8.33
N LEU A 386 -3.19 15.24 -7.03
CA LEU A 386 -2.26 15.66 -5.98
C LEU A 386 -0.98 14.82 -6.00
N PHE A 387 -1.09 13.49 -6.04
CA PHE A 387 0.06 12.59 -6.13
C PHE A 387 0.86 12.82 -7.42
N GLN A 388 0.20 12.96 -8.58
CA GLN A 388 0.86 13.28 -9.85
C GLN A 388 1.63 14.60 -9.79
N THR A 389 1.11 15.59 -9.06
CA THR A 389 1.75 16.88 -8.87
C THR A 389 2.96 16.77 -7.95
N ALA A 390 2.82 16.06 -6.83
CA ALA A 390 3.90 15.81 -5.89
C ALA A 390 5.06 15.02 -6.54
N ARG A 391 4.78 14.12 -7.50
CA ARG A 391 5.83 13.43 -8.27
C ARG A 391 6.75 14.36 -9.06
N ARG A 392 6.29 15.53 -9.51
CA ARG A 392 7.16 16.53 -10.16
C ARG A 392 8.26 17.04 -9.23
N PHE A 393 8.06 16.86 -7.93
CA PHE A 393 9.00 17.21 -6.86
C PHE A 393 9.73 15.98 -6.29
N ASN A 394 9.81 14.88 -7.06
CA ASN A 394 10.48 13.63 -6.68
C ASN A 394 9.91 12.99 -5.40
N MET A 395 8.59 13.06 -5.20
CA MET A 395 7.95 12.39 -4.08
C MET A 395 8.09 10.87 -4.16
N GLU A 396 8.48 10.21 -3.06
CA GLU A 396 8.41 8.75 -2.92
C GLU A 396 6.96 8.33 -2.62
N VAL A 397 6.40 7.44 -3.45
CA VAL A 397 5.01 6.98 -3.30
C VAL A 397 4.99 5.75 -2.40
N GLN A 398 4.28 5.85 -1.27
CA GLN A 398 4.08 4.71 -0.35
C GLN A 398 3.02 3.74 -0.89
N PRO A 399 3.28 2.41 -0.94
CA PRO A 399 2.34 1.43 -1.48
C PRO A 399 0.97 1.43 -0.79
N GLN A 400 0.94 1.63 0.53
CA GLN A 400 -0.31 1.62 1.32
C GLN A 400 -1.26 2.76 0.93
N LEU A 401 -0.72 3.91 0.49
CA LEU A 401 -1.53 5.03 0.03
C LEU A 401 -2.12 4.79 -1.36
N VAL A 402 -1.39 4.07 -2.22
CA VAL A 402 -1.90 3.64 -3.52
C VAL A 402 -3.07 2.68 -3.33
N LEU A 403 -2.93 1.70 -2.43
CA LEU A 403 -4.00 0.77 -2.08
C LEU A 403 -5.23 1.53 -1.57
N LEU A 404 -5.01 2.48 -0.64
CA LEU A 404 -6.07 3.33 -0.11
C LEU A 404 -6.77 4.13 -1.21
N GLN A 405 -6.01 4.70 -2.14
CA GLN A 405 -6.52 5.45 -3.28
C GLN A 405 -7.38 4.58 -4.20
N LYS A 406 -6.95 3.34 -4.49
CA LYS A 406 -7.73 2.39 -5.29
C LYS A 406 -9.06 2.07 -4.61
N THR A 407 -9.03 1.73 -3.33
CA THR A 407 -10.23 1.43 -2.54
C THR A 407 -11.22 2.59 -2.61
N LEU A 408 -10.72 3.80 -2.40
CA LEU A 408 -11.51 5.02 -2.43
C LEU A 408 -12.13 5.30 -3.81
N LEU A 409 -11.41 5.09 -4.92
CA LEU A 409 -11.96 5.21 -6.27
C LEU A 409 -13.07 4.19 -6.52
N ASN A 410 -12.88 2.94 -6.08
CA ASN A 410 -13.89 1.89 -6.20
C ASN A 410 -15.15 2.23 -5.40
N ILE A 411 -14.98 2.72 -4.17
CA ILE A 411 -16.09 3.11 -3.29
C ILE A 411 -16.81 4.33 -3.83
N GLU A 412 -16.10 5.32 -4.38
CA GLU A 412 -16.72 6.47 -5.02
C GLU A 412 -17.51 6.07 -6.26
N GLY A 413 -16.92 5.25 -7.14
CA GLY A 413 -17.59 4.79 -8.36
C GLY A 413 -18.85 3.96 -8.04
N LEU A 414 -18.75 3.05 -7.08
CA LEU A 414 -19.88 2.27 -6.59
C LEU A 414 -20.94 3.17 -5.93
N GLY A 415 -20.49 4.08 -5.05
CA GLY A 415 -21.35 5.01 -4.34
C GLY A 415 -22.16 5.91 -5.29
N ARG A 416 -21.53 6.46 -6.33
CA ARG A 416 -22.21 7.25 -7.39
C ARG A 416 -23.15 6.40 -8.25
N THR A 417 -22.89 5.10 -8.40
CA THR A 417 -23.80 4.16 -9.09
C THR A 417 -25.06 3.90 -8.26
N LEU A 418 -24.91 3.85 -6.92
CA LEU A 418 -26.00 3.64 -5.97
C LEU A 418 -26.82 4.93 -5.71
N ASP A 419 -26.13 6.06 -5.54
CA ASP A 419 -26.68 7.40 -5.35
C ASP A 419 -25.87 8.43 -6.17
N PRO A 420 -26.41 8.93 -7.30
CA PRO A 420 -25.74 9.92 -8.13
C PRO A 420 -25.41 11.23 -7.40
N ASP A 421 -26.16 11.56 -6.35
CA ASP A 421 -26.01 12.79 -5.56
C ASP A 421 -25.07 12.59 -4.35
N LEU A 422 -24.36 11.45 -4.26
CA LEU A 422 -23.47 11.15 -3.16
C LEU A 422 -22.37 12.21 -3.00
N ASP A 423 -22.32 12.80 -1.81
CA ASP A 423 -21.25 13.70 -1.40
C ASP A 423 -20.34 13.02 -0.36
N LEU A 424 -19.23 12.46 -0.85
CA LEU A 424 -18.22 11.82 0.01
C LEU A 424 -17.63 12.79 1.04
N TRP A 425 -17.56 14.08 0.74
CA TRP A 425 -17.00 15.08 1.66
C TRP A 425 -17.87 15.30 2.87
N LYS A 426 -19.19 15.36 2.66
CA LYS A 426 -20.16 15.48 3.76
C LYS A 426 -20.01 14.32 4.75
N THR A 427 -19.72 13.12 4.26
CA THR A 427 -19.50 11.93 5.09
C THR A 427 -18.12 11.90 5.72
N ALA A 428 -17.07 12.37 5.03
CA ALA A 428 -15.68 12.37 5.52
C ALA A 428 -15.45 13.36 6.67
N LYS A 429 -16.04 14.57 6.58
CA LYS A 429 -15.73 15.69 7.48
C LYS A 429 -15.90 15.35 8.97
N PRO A 430 -17.01 14.72 9.43
CA PRO A 430 -17.17 14.35 10.84
C PRO A 430 -16.08 13.41 11.36
N PHE A 431 -15.58 12.49 10.51
CA PHE A 431 -14.49 11.59 10.89
C PHE A 431 -13.18 12.33 11.06
N LEU A 432 -12.85 13.22 10.12
CA LEU A 432 -11.64 14.04 10.19
C LEU A 432 -11.69 14.98 11.41
N ASP A 433 -12.81 15.65 11.66
CA ASP A 433 -12.98 16.53 12.82
C ASP A 433 -12.83 15.76 14.14
N ARG A 434 -13.43 14.56 14.24
CA ARG A 434 -13.30 13.70 15.42
C ARG A 434 -11.85 13.24 15.61
N TRP A 435 -11.23 12.72 14.57
CA TRP A 435 -9.85 12.25 14.59
C TRP A 435 -8.88 13.39 14.99
N MET A 436 -9.05 14.58 14.41
CA MET A 436 -8.26 15.75 14.77
C MET A 436 -8.46 16.12 16.24
N SER A 437 -9.68 16.06 16.77
CA SER A 437 -9.94 16.35 18.19
C SER A 437 -9.30 15.33 19.15
N GLU A 438 -9.13 14.08 18.72
CA GLU A 438 -8.56 12.99 19.51
C GLU A 438 -7.03 13.00 19.47
N GLN A 439 -6.43 13.45 18.36
CA GLN A 439 -4.99 13.40 18.11
C GLN A 439 -4.29 14.76 18.25
N VAL A 440 -5.02 15.86 18.03
CA VAL A 440 -4.50 17.23 18.03
C VAL A 440 -5.42 18.10 18.92
N GLY A 441 -5.04 18.28 20.19
CA GLY A 441 -5.75 19.17 21.11
C GLY A 441 -5.71 18.77 22.59
N ILE A 442 -6.55 19.41 23.40
CA ILE A 442 -6.61 19.22 24.87
C ILE A 442 -6.97 17.76 25.24
N ARG A 443 -7.82 17.10 24.45
CA ARG A 443 -8.15 15.67 24.63
C ARG A 443 -6.95 14.77 24.32
N ALA A 444 -6.18 15.08 23.27
CA ALA A 444 -4.96 14.37 22.94
C ALA A 444 -3.92 14.48 24.07
N LEU A 445 -3.71 15.69 24.60
CA LEU A 445 -2.87 15.95 25.78
C LEU A 445 -3.33 15.13 27.00
N ALA A 446 -4.62 15.18 27.32
CA ALA A 446 -5.17 14.41 28.45
C ALA A 446 -5.02 12.89 28.27
N SER A 447 -5.26 12.37 27.06
CA SER A 447 -5.09 10.95 26.75
C SER A 447 -3.62 10.51 26.75
N GLY A 448 -2.72 11.37 26.26
CA GLY A 448 -1.28 11.15 26.27
C GLY A 448 -0.72 11.08 27.69
N ILE A 449 -1.14 12.01 28.55
CA ILE A 449 -0.81 11.98 29.99
C ILE A 449 -1.34 10.71 30.63
N ARG A 450 -2.59 10.30 30.35
CA ARG A 450 -3.18 9.05 30.88
C ARG A 450 -2.42 7.79 30.43
N LYS A 451 -1.95 7.73 29.17
CA LYS A 451 -1.18 6.58 28.65
C LYS A 451 0.24 6.54 29.19
N GLN A 452 0.84 7.69 29.50
CA GLN A 452 2.18 7.79 30.07
C GLN A 452 2.22 7.71 31.60
N LEU A 453 1.08 7.94 32.27
CA LEU A 453 0.90 7.88 33.72
C LEU A 453 1.46 6.60 34.37
N PRO A 454 1.24 5.38 33.83
CA PRO A 454 1.84 4.17 34.39
C PRO A 454 3.37 4.18 34.33
N ARG A 455 3.95 4.62 33.21
CA ARG A 455 5.42 4.72 33.03
C ARG A 455 6.04 5.82 33.88
N LEU A 456 5.32 6.92 34.11
CA LEU A 456 5.70 7.99 35.02
C LEU A 456 5.60 7.55 36.49
N ALA A 457 4.58 6.76 36.84
CA ALA A 457 4.42 6.18 38.17
C ALA A 457 5.51 5.15 38.50
N GLU A 458 5.93 4.35 37.53
CA GLU A 458 7.05 3.42 37.68
C GLU A 458 8.40 4.14 37.87
N ARG A 459 8.57 5.33 37.28
CA ARG A 459 9.82 6.12 37.38
C ARG A 459 9.81 7.20 38.47
N LEU A 460 8.66 7.44 39.08
CA LEU A 460 8.47 8.41 40.17
C LEU A 460 9.42 8.19 41.36
N PRO A 461 9.71 6.93 41.77
CA PRO A 461 10.67 6.65 42.85
C PRO A 461 12.13 7.03 42.52
N GLU A 462 12.51 7.14 41.24
CA GLU A 462 13.88 7.44 40.80
C GLU A 462 14.16 8.96 40.68
N ILE A 463 13.10 9.78 40.68
CA ILE A 463 13.19 11.24 40.55
C ILE A 463 14.00 11.88 41.70
N PRO A 464 13.80 11.51 42.98
CA PRO A 464 14.58 12.09 44.08
C PRO A 464 16.08 11.84 43.94
N ASP A 465 16.49 10.64 43.51
CA ASP A 465 17.89 10.29 43.31
C ASP A 465 18.50 11.02 42.11
N LEU A 466 17.73 11.23 41.05
CA LEU A 466 18.18 12.01 39.88
C LEU A 466 18.38 13.50 40.23
N VAL A 467 17.47 14.07 41.03
CA VAL A 467 17.57 15.46 41.53
C VAL A 467 18.75 15.59 42.50
N TYR A 468 18.90 14.66 43.44
CA TYR A 468 19.99 14.66 44.41
C TYR A 468 21.37 14.51 43.73
N SER A 469 21.50 13.57 42.79
CA SER A 469 22.75 13.37 42.04
C SER A 469 23.09 14.56 41.13
N THR A 470 22.09 15.20 40.53
CA THR A 470 22.31 16.42 39.72
C THR A 470 22.75 17.60 40.58
N MET A 471 22.15 17.80 41.76
CA MET A 471 22.57 18.84 42.71
C MET A 471 23.99 18.60 43.23
N LYS A 472 24.33 17.36 43.59
CA LYS A 472 25.67 16.99 44.05
C LYS A 472 26.75 17.19 42.96
N THR A 473 26.39 16.92 41.70
CA THR A 473 27.28 17.14 40.54
C THR A 473 27.49 18.63 40.28
N PHE A 474 26.47 19.46 40.50
CA PHE A 474 26.57 20.92 40.37
C PHE A 474 27.49 21.53 41.45
N GLU A 475 27.40 21.02 42.67
CA GLU A 475 28.22 21.44 43.81
C GLU A 475 29.71 21.06 43.61
N GLN A 476 29.98 19.84 43.11
CA GLN A 476 31.34 19.38 42.78
C GLN A 476 31.90 20.03 41.50
N GLY A 477 31.04 20.45 40.57
CA GLY A 477 31.41 21.17 39.35
C GLY A 477 31.96 22.57 39.62
N GLN A 478 31.45 23.27 40.64
CA GLN A 478 31.97 24.58 41.05
C GLN A 478 33.38 24.49 41.65
N THR A 479 33.69 23.45 42.44
CA THR A 479 35.02 23.27 43.04
C THR A 479 36.10 22.93 42.00
N LYS A 480 35.73 22.23 40.92
CA LYS A 480 36.67 21.85 39.83
C LYS A 480 37.00 23.03 38.90
N LEU A 481 36.08 23.97 38.76
CA LEU A 481 36.26 25.21 37.97
C LEU A 481 37.25 26.19 38.63
N GLU A 482 37.30 26.26 39.96
CA GLU A 482 38.29 27.09 40.67
C GLU A 482 39.71 26.55 40.53
N MET A 483 39.91 25.22 40.61
CA MET A 483 41.24 24.60 40.47
C MET A 483 41.85 24.78 39.08
N HIS A 484 41.06 24.65 38.00
CA HIS A 484 41.56 24.83 36.63
C HIS A 484 41.92 26.29 36.29
N SER A 485 41.42 27.28 37.05
CA SER A 485 41.73 28.68 36.81
C SER A 485 43.19 29.03 37.13
N GLN A 486 43.79 28.36 38.11
CA GLN A 486 45.17 28.62 38.54
C GLN A 486 46.20 28.04 37.55
N GLU A 487 45.98 26.81 37.07
CA GLU A 487 46.83 26.19 36.04
C GLU A 487 46.80 26.97 34.71
N LEU A 488 45.64 27.50 34.31
CA LEU A 488 45.52 28.33 33.10
C LEU A 488 46.28 29.66 33.20
N VAL A 489 46.46 30.20 34.40
CA VAL A 489 47.26 31.42 34.63
C VAL A 489 48.76 31.13 34.53
N GLU A 490 49.23 29.99 35.01
CA GLU A 490 50.63 29.57 34.85
C GLU A 490 50.99 29.29 33.39
N ILE A 491 50.13 28.56 32.67
CA ILE A 491 50.33 28.29 31.23
C ILE A 491 50.40 29.60 30.43
N ARG A 492 49.53 30.59 30.73
CA ARG A 492 49.61 31.92 30.08
C ARG A 492 50.91 32.66 30.39
N LYS A 493 51.47 32.52 31.59
CA LYS A 493 52.76 33.14 31.95
C LYS A 493 53.92 32.50 31.19
N GLU A 494 53.92 31.18 31.04
CA GLU A 494 54.95 30.48 30.24
C GLU A 494 54.89 30.85 28.76
N ILE A 495 53.68 30.89 28.17
CA ILE A 495 53.50 31.28 26.76
C ILE A 495 54.00 32.71 26.52
N LYS A 496 53.72 33.66 27.42
CA LYS A 496 54.24 35.04 27.30
C LYS A 496 55.77 35.10 27.41
N LYS A 497 56.38 34.28 28.27
CA LYS A 497 57.84 34.21 28.43
C LYS A 497 58.50 33.63 27.17
N SER A 498 57.91 32.59 26.59
CA SER A 498 58.37 31.96 25.34
C SER A 498 58.32 32.93 24.15
N ASN A 499 57.19 33.64 23.96
CA ASN A 499 57.05 34.61 22.87
C ASN A 499 58.05 35.77 22.97
N ARG A 500 58.37 36.23 24.19
CA ARG A 500 59.39 37.27 24.37
C ARG A 500 60.78 36.79 23.95
N ASN A 501 61.14 35.56 24.28
CA ASN A 501 62.43 34.99 23.89
C ASN A 501 62.52 34.78 22.36
N LEU A 502 61.41 34.40 21.73
CA LEU A 502 61.33 34.22 20.28
C LEU A 502 61.46 35.57 19.55
N LEU A 503 60.83 36.63 20.06
CA LEU A 503 61.01 37.99 19.55
C LEU A 503 62.45 38.50 19.72
N PHE A 504 63.11 38.21 20.86
CA PHE A 504 64.52 38.55 21.04
C PHE A 504 65.44 37.79 20.08
N ALA A 505 65.18 36.50 19.84
CA ALA A 505 65.93 35.70 18.88
C ALA A 505 65.76 36.21 17.43
N LEU A 506 64.53 36.59 17.05
CA LEU A 506 64.26 37.20 15.75
C LEU A 506 64.93 38.58 15.60
N ALA A 507 64.94 39.40 16.65
CA ALA A 507 65.63 40.69 16.63
C ALA A 507 67.15 40.54 16.49
N LEU A 508 67.75 39.57 17.20
CA LEU A 508 69.17 39.24 17.07
C LEU A 508 69.51 38.68 15.68
N GLY A 509 68.64 37.83 15.14
CA GLY A 509 68.77 37.32 13.76
C GLY A 509 68.71 38.45 12.73
N PHE A 510 67.76 39.38 12.89
CA PHE A 510 67.61 40.53 11.99
C PHE A 510 68.78 41.50 12.08
N ALA A 511 69.31 41.75 13.29
CA ALA A 511 70.52 42.55 13.49
C ALA A 511 71.76 41.88 12.86
N GLY A 512 71.87 40.55 12.95
CA GLY A 512 72.93 39.78 12.30
C GLY A 512 72.86 39.85 10.76
N VAL A 513 71.67 39.80 10.18
CA VAL A 513 71.46 39.95 8.73
C VAL A 513 71.78 41.36 8.25
N ILE A 514 71.40 42.40 9.01
CA ILE A 514 71.77 43.79 8.69
C ILE A 514 73.30 44.00 8.78
N ALA A 515 73.95 43.43 9.80
CA ALA A 515 75.41 43.50 9.93
C ALA A 515 76.13 42.76 8.78
N ALA A 516 75.59 41.64 8.30
CA ALA A 516 76.12 40.91 7.16
C ALA A 516 75.94 41.66 5.83
N MET A 517 74.85 42.42 5.66
CA MET A 517 74.62 43.27 4.47
C MET A 517 75.52 44.52 4.43
N TRP A 518 76.15 44.91 5.54
CA TRP A 518 77.09 46.04 5.58
C TRP A 518 78.53 45.65 5.22
N PHE A 519 78.83 44.35 5.15
CA PHE A 519 80.15 43.80 4.83
C PHE A 519 80.24 43.19 3.42
N PHE A 520 79.25 43.43 2.55
CA PHE A 520 79.21 43.00 1.15
C PHE A 520 79.05 44.17 0.18
#